data_AF-A0A4V6RB85-F1
#
_entry.id   AF-A0A4V6RB85-F1
#
_cell.length_a   1.000
_cell.length_b   1.000
_cell.length_c   1.000
_cell.angle_alpha   90.00
_cell.angle_beta   90.00
_cell.angle_gamma   90.00
#
_symmetry.space_group_name_H-M   'P 1'
#
loop_
_entity.id
_entity.type
_entity.pdbx_description
1 polymer ?
#
loop_
_entity_poly.entity_id
_entity_poly.type
_entity_poly.pdbx_seq_one_letter_code
_entity_poly.pdbx_strand_id
1 'polypeptide(L)'
;MIAKFAVAGLVSALGLSTLFWLQPAGTQATAPPPAAPSSPVAATPSQATSAAVMLPARLLECRLGRITNFDPSREQKPSEFKYEGSHPFVLFLPPIPVRTAEPPRSTLPPEPVDPRTRIVADPDGISAGAAGRPFERVVDYWPERVEMTTPAGGGAVNMIILQQSEAMPGLIDMFMTRATDAVTWDQAHLYSGQCKLAPNGAAPAL
;
A
#
# COMPACT_ATOMS: atom_id res chain seq x y z
N MET A 1 1.00 -22.67 -1.25
CA MET A 1 1.17 -23.21 -2.60
C MET A 1 1.18 -22.04 -3.56
N ILE A 2 2.35 -21.66 -4.08
CA ILE A 2 2.52 -20.52 -4.99
C ILE A 2 2.85 -21.07 -6.37
N ALA A 3 2.04 -20.71 -7.36
CA ALA A 3 2.33 -20.94 -8.77
C ALA A 3 3.04 -19.71 -9.37
N LYS A 4 4.11 -20.02 -10.08
CA LYS A 4 5.01 -19.17 -10.88
C LYS A 4 4.27 -18.41 -12.00
N PHE A 5 4.89 -17.36 -12.55
CA PHE A 5 5.17 -17.08 -13.98
C PHE A 5 5.67 -15.62 -14.08
N ALA A 6 6.96 -15.35 -14.30
CA ALA A 6 7.71 -15.39 -15.57
C ALA A 6 7.56 -14.11 -16.42
N VAL A 7 8.73 -13.54 -16.70
CA VAL A 7 9.04 -12.34 -17.50
C VAL A 7 8.77 -12.59 -18.99
N ALA A 8 8.26 -11.57 -19.68
CA ALA A 8 8.46 -11.40 -21.12
C ALA A 8 8.45 -9.91 -21.48
N GLY A 9 9.61 -9.38 -21.87
CA GLY A 9 9.69 -8.12 -22.59
C GLY A 9 9.52 -8.34 -24.09
N LEU A 10 9.01 -7.33 -24.80
CA LEU A 10 9.33 -7.10 -26.20
C LEU A 10 8.99 -5.66 -26.61
N VAL A 11 10.00 -4.95 -27.11
CA VAL A 11 9.89 -3.68 -27.81
C VAL A 11 9.54 -3.98 -29.27
N SER A 12 8.61 -3.23 -29.87
CA SER A 12 8.61 -2.97 -31.31
C SER A 12 7.74 -1.76 -31.65
N ALA A 13 8.41 -0.72 -32.14
CA ALA A 13 7.83 0.35 -32.94
C ALA A 13 7.90 -0.05 -34.44
N LEU A 14 6.92 0.40 -35.23
CA LEU A 14 6.76 0.45 -36.70
C LEU A 14 5.24 0.29 -36.94
N GLY A 15 4.48 1.12 -37.66
CA GLY A 15 4.78 2.04 -38.74
C GLY A 15 3.87 1.71 -39.93
N LEU A 16 3.11 2.72 -40.42
CA LEU A 16 2.43 2.83 -41.73
C LEU A 16 1.12 2.03 -41.96
N SER A 17 -0.03 2.73 -42.14
CA SER A 17 -0.63 3.18 -43.44
C SER A 17 -1.45 2.05 -44.09
N THR A 18 -2.66 2.18 -44.63
CA THR A 18 -3.41 3.24 -45.33
C THR A 18 -4.89 2.83 -45.48
N LEU A 19 -5.78 3.83 -45.68
CA LEU A 19 -6.96 3.88 -46.57
C LEU A 19 -8.07 2.81 -46.42
N PHE A 20 -9.34 3.23 -46.29
CA PHE A 20 -10.36 3.03 -47.35
C PHE A 20 -11.72 3.72 -47.03
N TRP A 21 -12.08 4.70 -47.88
CA TRP A 21 -13.40 5.02 -48.50
C TRP A 21 -14.69 5.34 -47.70
N LEU A 22 -15.13 6.61 -47.87
CA LEU A 22 -16.46 7.17 -48.28
C LEU A 22 -17.81 6.54 -47.84
N GLN A 23 -18.55 7.30 -47.01
CA GLN A 23 -19.94 7.84 -47.10
C GLN A 23 -21.10 7.00 -47.74
N PRO A 24 -22.35 7.05 -47.19
CA PRO A 24 -23.22 8.24 -47.31
C PRO A 24 -24.19 8.57 -46.16
N ALA A 25 -24.74 9.78 -46.24
CA ALA A 25 -25.84 10.33 -45.45
C ALA A 25 -27.18 9.67 -45.80
N GLY A 26 -28.11 9.59 -44.82
CA GLY A 26 -29.46 9.12 -45.09
C GLY A 26 -30.39 9.07 -43.88
N THR A 27 -31.09 10.18 -43.65
CA THR A 27 -32.53 10.28 -43.33
C THR A 27 -33.12 9.82 -41.99
N GLN A 28 -33.91 10.77 -41.48
CA GLN A 28 -35.22 10.67 -40.83
C GLN A 28 -35.29 10.58 -39.30
N ALA A 29 -35.63 11.76 -38.76
CA ALA A 29 -36.31 11.96 -37.50
C ALA A 29 -37.63 11.17 -37.44
N THR A 30 -37.83 10.47 -36.33
CA THR A 30 -39.14 10.05 -35.87
C THR A 30 -39.27 10.51 -34.42
N ALA A 31 -40.17 11.46 -34.18
CA ALA A 31 -40.54 11.91 -32.86
C ALA A 31 -41.20 10.75 -32.08
N PRO A 32 -40.85 10.52 -30.80
CA PRO A 32 -41.60 9.60 -29.96
C PRO A 32 -42.92 10.22 -29.50
N PRO A 33 -44.02 9.44 -29.37
CA PRO A 33 -45.30 9.89 -28.86
C PRO A 33 -45.26 10.22 -27.35
N PRO A 34 -46.22 11.02 -26.83
CA PRO A 34 -46.21 11.49 -25.45
C PRO A 34 -46.61 10.44 -24.42
N ALA A 35 -45.86 10.45 -23.31
CA ALA A 35 -46.16 10.08 -21.92
C ALA A 35 -47.34 9.12 -21.63
N ALA A 36 -46.99 7.91 -21.18
CA ALA A 36 -47.81 7.14 -20.25
C ALA A 36 -47.45 7.57 -18.81
N PRO A 37 -48.43 7.76 -17.88
CA PRO A 37 -48.12 8.09 -16.50
C PRO A 37 -47.40 6.92 -15.84
N SER A 38 -46.13 7.13 -15.51
CA SER A 38 -45.34 6.18 -14.74
C SER A 38 -45.89 6.16 -13.31
N SER A 39 -46.40 5.00 -12.88
CA SER A 39 -46.74 4.72 -11.49
C SER A 39 -45.58 5.16 -10.58
N PRO A 40 -45.83 5.77 -9.41
CA PRO A 40 -44.77 6.06 -8.47
C PRO A 40 -44.16 4.72 -8.01
N VAL A 41 -42.97 4.41 -8.51
CA VAL A 41 -42.12 3.38 -7.94
C VAL A 41 -41.85 3.84 -6.52
N ALA A 42 -42.42 3.12 -5.56
CA ALA A 42 -42.15 3.29 -4.15
C ALA A 42 -40.62 3.33 -3.98
N ALA A 43 -40.12 4.45 -3.46
CA ALA A 43 -38.72 4.57 -3.09
C ALA A 43 -38.42 3.46 -2.09
N THR A 44 -37.72 2.43 -2.56
CA THR A 44 -37.15 1.40 -1.71
C THR A 44 -36.35 2.13 -0.62
N PRO A 45 -36.61 1.87 0.67
CA PRO A 45 -35.88 2.54 1.73
C PRO A 45 -34.39 2.27 1.52
N SER A 46 -33.66 3.38 1.44
CA SER A 46 -32.21 3.44 1.35
C SER A 46 -31.61 2.40 2.28
N GLN A 47 -30.87 1.47 1.67
CA GLN A 47 -30.03 0.48 2.33
C GLN A 47 -29.38 1.14 3.54
N ALA A 48 -29.68 0.63 4.74
CA ALA A 48 -29.00 1.04 5.95
C ALA A 48 -27.50 0.83 5.71
N THR A 49 -26.75 1.93 5.59
CA THR A 49 -25.31 1.91 5.52
C THR A 49 -24.82 1.21 6.77
N SER A 50 -24.40 -0.05 6.67
CA SER A 50 -23.77 -0.73 7.79
C SER A 50 -22.59 0.12 8.21
N ALA A 51 -22.61 0.65 9.43
CA ALA A 51 -21.50 1.44 9.94
C ALA A 51 -20.22 0.63 9.75
N ALA A 52 -19.27 1.17 8.97
CA ALA A 52 -18.01 0.48 8.73
C ALA A 52 -17.31 0.26 10.07
N VAL A 53 -16.91 -0.98 10.35
CA VAL A 53 -16.11 -1.28 11.54
C VAL A 53 -14.80 -0.51 11.41
N MET A 54 -14.43 0.24 12.44
CA MET A 54 -13.22 1.08 12.44
C MET A 54 -12.09 0.38 13.18
N LEU A 55 -10.89 0.38 12.59
CA LEU A 55 -9.65 0.10 13.31
C LEU A 55 -9.32 1.27 14.25
N PRO A 56 -8.79 1.00 15.45
CA PRO A 56 -8.35 2.06 16.34
C PRO A 56 -7.06 2.71 15.83
N ALA A 57 -6.74 3.88 16.40
CA ALA A 57 -5.42 4.49 16.25
C ALA A 57 -4.36 3.54 16.83
N ARG A 58 -3.23 3.41 16.13
CA ARG A 58 -2.14 2.50 16.50
C ARG A 58 -0.83 3.27 16.44
N LEU A 59 -0.15 3.34 17.57
CA LEU A 59 1.22 3.83 17.68
C LEU A 59 2.13 2.62 17.86
N LEU A 60 3.01 2.39 16.90
CA LEU A 60 3.98 1.30 16.93
C LEU A 60 5.33 1.85 17.41
N GLU A 61 5.84 1.29 18.50
CA GLU A 61 7.19 1.54 19.00
C GLU A 61 8.09 0.37 18.62
N CYS A 62 9.05 0.62 17.74
CA CYS A 62 9.87 -0.41 17.11
C CYS A 62 11.35 -0.28 17.48
N ARG A 63 12.05 -1.41 17.43
CA ARG A 63 13.52 -1.49 17.47
C ARG A 63 13.99 -2.28 16.25
N LEU A 64 14.70 -1.62 15.35
CA LEU A 64 15.14 -2.19 14.07
C LEU A 64 16.66 -2.35 14.05
N GLY A 65 17.15 -3.45 13.51
CA GLY A 65 18.55 -3.65 13.18
C GLY A 65 18.75 -3.71 11.66
N ARG A 66 19.90 -3.26 11.18
CA ARG A 66 20.27 -3.39 9.78
C ARG A 66 20.65 -4.83 9.48
N ILE A 67 20.05 -5.44 8.46
CA ILE A 67 20.38 -6.80 8.01
C ILE A 67 21.70 -6.74 7.23
N THR A 68 22.71 -7.52 7.64
CA THR A 68 24.05 -7.48 7.04
C THR A 68 24.40 -8.70 6.18
N ASN A 69 23.54 -9.72 6.16
CA ASN A 69 23.79 -10.99 5.47
C ASN A 69 22.60 -11.42 4.59
N PHE A 70 21.87 -10.45 4.05
CA PHE A 70 20.79 -10.73 3.11
C PHE A 70 21.37 -11.35 1.83
N ASP A 71 20.76 -12.45 1.39
CA ASP A 71 21.15 -13.23 0.23
C ASP A 71 19.93 -13.34 -0.71
N PRO A 72 19.87 -12.53 -1.78
CA PRO A 72 18.72 -12.54 -2.70
C PRO A 72 18.62 -13.82 -3.53
N SER A 73 19.65 -14.69 -3.51
CA SER A 73 19.65 -15.92 -4.32
C SER A 73 18.80 -17.03 -3.72
N ARG A 74 18.32 -16.86 -2.47
CA ARG A 74 17.52 -17.86 -1.76
C ARG A 74 16.52 -17.22 -0.81
N GLU A 75 15.53 -18.00 -0.42
CA GLU A 75 14.65 -17.64 0.68
C GLU A 75 15.40 -17.80 2.01
N GLN A 76 15.36 -16.76 2.85
CA GLN A 76 15.96 -16.75 4.18
C GLN A 76 14.87 -16.58 5.23
N LYS A 77 14.89 -17.44 6.25
CA LYS A 77 14.00 -17.29 7.41
C LYS A 77 14.45 -16.11 8.28
N PRO A 78 13.53 -15.46 9.02
CA PRO A 78 13.88 -14.36 9.93
C PRO A 78 15.00 -14.69 10.93
N SER A 79 15.11 -15.95 11.36
CA SER A 79 16.15 -16.44 12.28
C SER A 79 17.56 -16.53 11.66
N GLU A 80 17.68 -16.41 10.33
CA GLU A 80 18.97 -16.46 9.63
C GLU A 80 19.61 -15.09 9.47
N PHE A 81 18.86 -14.01 9.69
CA PHE A 81 19.35 -12.65 9.54
C PHE A 81 20.28 -12.27 10.70
N LYS A 82 21.38 -11.62 10.34
CA LYS A 82 22.31 -10.96 11.25
C LYS A 82 22.03 -9.48 11.23
N TYR A 83 21.96 -8.91 12.43
CA TYR A 83 21.56 -7.53 12.64
C TYR A 83 22.74 -6.71 13.15
N GLU A 84 22.88 -5.50 12.61
CA GLU A 84 23.79 -4.48 13.09
C GLU A 84 23.00 -3.28 13.61
N GLY A 85 23.40 -2.76 14.77
CA GLY A 85 22.73 -1.62 15.40
C GLY A 85 21.40 -1.96 16.07
N SER A 86 20.83 -0.97 16.75
CA SER A 86 19.50 -1.04 17.36
C SER A 86 18.86 0.34 17.29
N HIS A 87 18.09 0.55 16.24
CA HIS A 87 17.54 1.84 15.85
C HIS A 87 16.10 1.96 16.36
N PRO A 88 15.81 2.92 17.25
CA PRO A 88 14.43 3.18 17.66
C PRO A 88 13.67 3.82 16.50
N PHE A 89 12.43 3.37 16.30
CA PHE A 89 11.57 3.87 15.24
C PHE A 89 10.12 3.90 15.74
N VAL A 90 9.39 4.98 15.50
CA VAL A 90 8.00 5.13 15.93
C VAL A 90 7.12 5.50 14.75
N LEU A 91 6.07 4.70 14.53
CA LEU A 91 5.13 4.85 13.43
C LEU A 91 3.71 5.03 13.98
N PHE A 92 2.96 5.95 13.39
CA PHE A 92 1.56 6.16 13.72
C PHE A 92 0.64 5.83 12.53
N LEU A 93 -0.32 4.95 12.79
CA LEU A 93 -1.43 4.62 11.89
C LEU A 93 -2.74 5.19 12.49
N PRO A 94 -3.46 6.06 11.77
CA PRO A 94 -4.70 6.63 12.28
C PRO A 94 -5.85 5.60 12.31
N PRO A 95 -6.98 5.94 12.96
CA PRO A 95 -8.20 5.15 12.82
C PRO A 95 -8.70 5.20 11.38
N ILE A 96 -8.95 4.03 10.79
CA ILE A 96 -9.47 3.87 9.43
C ILE A 96 -10.54 2.76 9.42
N PRO A 97 -11.43 2.72 8.43
CA PRO A 97 -12.32 1.57 8.25
C PRO A 97 -11.51 0.28 8.04
N VAL A 98 -11.98 -0.84 8.64
CA VAL A 98 -11.44 -2.17 8.38
C VAL A 98 -11.57 -2.47 6.88
N ARG A 99 -10.47 -2.87 6.26
CA ARG A 99 -10.48 -3.21 4.85
C ARG A 99 -11.16 -4.55 4.61
N THR A 100 -12.12 -4.55 3.69
CA THR A 100 -12.85 -5.76 3.25
C THR A 100 -12.64 -6.08 1.77
N ALA A 101 -12.00 -5.19 1.01
CA ALA A 101 -11.71 -5.34 -0.41
C ALA A 101 -10.28 -5.85 -0.66
N GLU A 102 -10.05 -6.47 -1.83
CA GLU A 102 -8.73 -6.94 -2.30
C GLU A 102 -7.72 -5.77 -2.45
N PRO A 103 -6.39 -6.03 -2.35
CA PRO A 103 -5.40 -4.96 -2.50
C PRO A 103 -5.54 -4.28 -3.87
N PRO A 104 -5.25 -2.98 -3.98
CA PRO A 104 -5.34 -2.31 -5.25
C PRO A 104 -4.23 -2.87 -6.13
N ARG A 105 -4.59 -3.31 -7.34
CA ARG A 105 -3.61 -3.71 -8.35
C ARG A 105 -2.69 -2.53 -8.64
N SER A 106 -1.41 -2.80 -8.86
CA SER A 106 -0.40 -1.76 -9.16
C SER A 106 -0.72 -0.92 -10.41
N THR A 107 -1.61 -1.40 -11.28
CA THR A 107 -2.07 -0.71 -12.49
C THR A 107 -3.22 0.26 -12.24
N LEU A 108 -3.82 0.27 -11.06
CA LEU A 108 -4.90 1.19 -10.69
C LEU A 108 -4.32 2.44 -10.02
N PRO A 109 -5.03 3.59 -10.08
CA PRO A 109 -4.64 4.77 -9.33
C PRO A 109 -4.47 4.44 -7.83
N PRO A 110 -3.48 5.06 -7.14
CA PRO A 110 -3.30 4.87 -5.71
C PRO A 110 -4.57 5.22 -4.92
N GLU A 111 -4.91 4.39 -3.94
CA GLU A 111 -5.96 4.72 -2.97
C GLU A 111 -5.54 5.95 -2.15
N PRO A 112 -6.49 6.84 -1.78
CA PRO A 112 -6.18 7.96 -0.91
C PRO A 112 -5.58 7.48 0.41
N VAL A 113 -4.48 8.10 0.82
CA VAL A 113 -3.82 7.84 2.10
C VAL A 113 -4.31 8.84 3.14
N ASP A 114 -4.63 8.37 4.36
CA ASP A 114 -4.93 9.27 5.48
C ASP A 114 -3.65 10.07 5.82
N PRO A 115 -3.68 11.42 5.71
CA PRO A 115 -2.50 12.26 5.86
C PRO A 115 -1.93 12.25 7.29
N ARG A 116 -2.67 11.72 8.27
CA ARG A 116 -2.18 11.56 9.64
C ARG A 116 -1.23 10.37 9.78
N THR A 117 -1.21 9.45 8.81
CA THR A 117 -0.24 8.35 8.77
C THR A 117 1.17 8.91 8.64
N ARG A 118 2.04 8.65 9.63
CA ARG A 118 3.35 9.29 9.69
C ARG A 118 4.36 8.53 10.54
N ILE A 119 5.63 8.70 10.19
CA ILE A 119 6.76 8.38 11.07
C ILE A 119 6.81 9.47 12.14
N VAL A 120 6.61 9.09 13.40
CA VAL A 120 6.60 10.00 14.54
C VAL A 120 8.01 10.25 15.06
N ALA A 121 8.86 9.22 15.08
CA ALA A 121 10.26 9.34 15.48
C ALA A 121 11.16 8.38 14.71
N ASP A 122 12.26 8.91 14.20
CA ASP A 122 13.37 8.18 13.58
C ASP A 122 14.67 8.94 13.89
N PRO A 123 15.14 8.90 15.16
CA PRO A 123 16.27 9.71 15.61
C PRO A 123 17.60 9.33 14.95
N ASP A 124 17.71 8.08 14.49
CA ASP A 124 18.91 7.57 13.81
C ASP A 124 18.86 7.83 12.30
N GLY A 125 17.74 8.34 11.78
CA GLY A 125 17.56 8.70 10.37
C GLY A 125 17.61 7.49 9.42
N ILE A 126 17.23 6.29 9.88
CA ILE A 126 17.32 5.07 9.06
C ILE A 126 16.33 5.09 7.89
N SER A 127 15.27 5.91 7.96
CA SER A 127 14.34 6.16 6.86
C SER A 127 14.75 7.35 5.98
N ALA A 128 15.96 7.90 6.14
CA ALA A 128 16.46 9.15 5.55
C ALA A 128 15.76 9.55 4.24
N GLY A 129 15.12 10.72 4.26
CA GLY A 129 14.31 11.26 3.16
C GLY A 129 12.80 10.99 3.29
N ALA A 130 12.39 9.96 4.03
CA ALA A 130 10.98 9.63 4.27
C ALA A 130 10.40 10.31 5.53
N ALA A 131 11.18 10.43 6.61
CA ALA A 131 10.78 11.15 7.82
C ALA A 131 10.51 12.63 7.48
N GLY A 132 9.23 12.99 7.30
CA GLY A 132 8.79 14.33 6.88
C GLY A 132 8.09 14.38 5.52
N ARG A 133 7.99 13.26 4.80
CA ARG A 133 7.16 13.14 3.59
C ARG A 133 5.87 12.39 3.87
N PRO A 134 4.75 12.76 3.24
CA PRO A 134 3.53 11.97 3.32
C PRO A 134 3.74 10.59 2.69
N PHE A 135 3.04 9.60 3.23
CA PHE A 135 2.92 8.31 2.59
C PHE A 135 2.12 8.43 1.30
N GLU A 136 2.60 7.80 0.22
CA GLU A 136 1.92 7.79 -1.08
C GLU A 136 1.01 6.57 -1.25
N ARG A 137 1.32 5.49 -0.54
CA ARG A 137 0.51 4.27 -0.50
C ARG A 137 0.51 3.72 0.90
N VAL A 138 -0.67 3.37 1.38
CA VAL A 138 -0.90 2.63 2.62
C VAL A 138 -1.96 1.59 2.34
N VAL A 139 -1.59 0.32 2.52
CA VAL A 139 -2.46 -0.83 2.37
C VAL A 139 -2.50 -1.53 3.72
N ASP A 140 -3.59 -1.30 4.46
CA ASP A 140 -3.75 -1.73 5.85
C ASP A 140 -4.77 -2.88 5.93
N TYR A 141 -4.24 -4.11 5.98
CA TYR A 141 -4.95 -5.36 6.27
C TYR A 141 -4.65 -5.79 7.70
N TRP A 142 -4.82 -4.89 8.65
CA TRP A 142 -4.58 -5.24 10.02
C TRP A 142 -5.62 -6.26 10.56
N PRO A 143 -5.18 -7.24 11.37
CA PRO A 143 -3.84 -7.42 11.91
C PRO A 143 -2.88 -8.24 11.06
N GLU A 144 -3.29 -8.74 9.90
CA GLU A 144 -2.49 -9.64 9.07
C GLU A 144 -1.24 -8.95 8.49
N ARG A 145 -1.42 -7.80 7.85
CA ARG A 145 -0.33 -7.11 7.14
C ARG A 145 -0.63 -5.63 6.91
N VAL A 146 0.38 -4.77 7.02
CA VAL A 146 0.31 -3.37 6.57
C VAL A 146 1.49 -3.09 5.65
N GLU A 147 1.23 -2.59 4.46
CA GLU A 147 2.27 -2.21 3.50
C GLU A 147 2.19 -0.72 3.22
N MET A 148 3.32 -0.04 3.24
CA MET A 148 3.37 1.40 3.11
C MET A 148 4.58 1.84 2.28
N THR A 149 4.41 2.90 1.50
CA THR A 149 5.53 3.53 0.78
C THR A 149 5.55 5.04 0.99
N THR A 150 6.75 5.56 1.16
CA THR A 150 7.06 7.01 1.18
C THR A 150 8.08 7.31 0.11
N PRO A 151 8.06 8.49 -0.52
CA PRO A 151 9.10 8.86 -1.49
C PRO A 151 10.47 8.98 -0.81
N ALA A 152 11.50 8.39 -1.41
CA ALA A 152 12.90 8.60 -1.01
C ALA A 152 13.66 9.54 -1.97
N GLY A 153 13.05 9.89 -3.12
CA GLY A 153 13.67 10.72 -4.16
C GLY A 153 14.30 9.89 -5.28
N GLY A 154 14.51 10.50 -6.45
CA GLY A 154 15.15 9.82 -7.59
C GLY A 154 14.37 8.62 -8.14
N GLY A 155 13.05 8.57 -7.93
CA GLY A 155 12.21 7.42 -8.30
C GLY A 155 12.23 6.27 -7.29
N ALA A 156 13.02 6.36 -6.23
CA ALA A 156 13.02 5.39 -5.14
C ALA A 156 11.94 5.70 -4.10
N VAL A 157 11.43 4.65 -3.47
CA VAL A 157 10.53 4.67 -2.33
C VAL A 157 11.18 4.01 -1.13
N ASN A 158 10.85 4.48 0.07
CA ASN A 158 11.06 3.75 1.31
C ASN A 158 9.81 2.91 1.57
N MET A 159 9.97 1.60 1.53
CA MET A 159 8.93 0.60 1.75
C MET A 159 8.97 0.13 3.19
N ILE A 160 7.82 0.10 3.85
CA ILE A 160 7.63 -0.43 5.20
C ILE A 160 6.56 -1.52 5.13
N ILE A 161 6.86 -2.68 5.71
CA ILE A 161 5.94 -3.81 5.83
C ILE A 161 5.82 -4.16 7.31
N LEU A 162 4.60 -4.23 7.81
CA LEU A 162 4.25 -4.72 9.15
C LEU A 162 3.48 -6.03 9.00
N GLN A 163 3.76 -7.00 9.87
CA GLN A 163 3.02 -8.25 9.95
C GLN A 163 3.09 -8.81 11.37
N GLN A 164 2.19 -9.73 11.73
CA GLN A 164 2.29 -10.41 13.03
C GLN A 164 3.59 -11.20 13.10
N SER A 165 4.25 -11.13 14.26
CA SER A 165 5.47 -11.90 14.48
C SER A 165 5.14 -13.37 14.67
N GLU A 166 5.65 -14.21 13.77
CA GLU A 166 5.59 -15.67 13.93
C GLU A 166 6.52 -16.14 15.05
N ALA A 167 7.64 -15.45 15.25
CA ALA A 167 8.64 -15.80 16.24
C ALA A 167 8.23 -15.37 17.67
N MET A 168 7.49 -14.26 17.80
CA MET A 168 7.07 -13.72 19.10
C MET A 168 5.60 -13.28 19.08
N PRO A 169 4.67 -14.19 19.41
CA PRO A 169 3.24 -13.89 19.43
C PRO A 169 2.90 -12.66 20.27
N GLY A 170 2.09 -11.76 19.72
CA GLY A 170 1.70 -10.49 20.36
C GLY A 170 2.61 -9.30 19.99
N LEU A 171 3.70 -9.53 19.27
CA LEU A 171 4.50 -8.47 18.64
C LEU A 171 4.21 -8.39 17.13
N ILE A 172 4.63 -7.27 16.54
CA ILE A 172 4.56 -7.01 15.10
C ILE A 172 5.98 -6.97 14.57
N ASP A 173 6.28 -7.76 13.55
CA ASP A 173 7.54 -7.64 12.82
C ASP A 173 7.41 -6.48 11.83
N MET A 174 8.43 -5.62 11.81
CA MET A 174 8.56 -4.55 10.85
C MET A 174 9.78 -4.79 9.98
N PHE A 175 9.58 -4.79 8.67
CA PHE A 175 10.62 -4.76 7.66
C PHE A 175 10.59 -3.40 6.97
N MET A 176 11.76 -2.82 6.73
CA MET A 176 11.92 -1.56 6.02
C MET A 176 13.07 -1.64 5.04
N THR A 177 12.84 -1.13 3.83
CA THR A 177 13.89 -1.01 2.82
C THR A 177 13.68 0.16 1.89
N ARG A 178 14.74 0.53 1.15
CA ARG A 178 14.60 1.36 -0.04
C ARG A 178 14.45 0.49 -1.26
N ALA A 179 13.54 0.87 -2.14
CA ALA A 179 13.24 0.13 -3.35
C ALA A 179 13.02 1.12 -4.51
N THR A 180 13.45 0.75 -5.71
CA THR A 180 13.09 1.49 -6.95
C THR A 180 11.87 0.89 -7.63
N ASP A 181 11.58 -0.38 -7.36
CA ASP A 181 10.42 -1.12 -7.84
C ASP A 181 10.11 -2.31 -6.92
N ALA A 182 9.15 -3.17 -7.30
CA ALA A 182 8.71 -4.30 -6.49
C ALA A 182 9.75 -5.42 -6.29
N VAL A 183 10.80 -5.48 -7.13
CA VAL A 183 11.81 -6.55 -7.15
C VAL A 183 13.23 -6.06 -6.91
N THR A 184 13.48 -4.76 -7.00
CA THR A 184 14.79 -4.14 -6.81
C THR A 184 14.84 -3.43 -5.46
N TRP A 185 15.55 -4.04 -4.51
CA TRP A 185 15.78 -3.49 -3.17
C TRP A 185 17.23 -3.08 -2.97
N ASP A 186 17.41 -2.03 -2.19
CA ASP A 186 18.71 -1.57 -1.76
C ASP A 186 19.19 -2.42 -0.58
N GLN A 187 20.12 -3.35 -0.87
CA GLN A 187 20.66 -4.27 0.13
C GLN A 187 21.44 -3.55 1.25
N ALA A 188 21.93 -2.33 1.01
CA ALA A 188 22.61 -1.56 2.04
C ALA A 188 21.65 -0.95 3.06
N HIS A 189 20.35 -0.87 2.71
CA HIS A 189 19.28 -0.28 3.50
C HIS A 189 18.17 -1.30 3.75
N LEU A 190 18.53 -2.46 4.31
CA LEU A 190 17.58 -3.46 4.78
C LEU A 190 17.52 -3.41 6.29
N TYR A 191 16.36 -3.10 6.86
CA TYR A 191 16.14 -3.04 8.29
C TYR A 191 15.00 -3.96 8.67
N SER A 192 15.15 -4.68 9.77
CA SER A 192 14.06 -5.47 10.35
C SER A 192 14.16 -5.50 11.86
N GLY A 193 13.02 -5.71 12.51
CA GLY A 193 12.94 -5.85 13.95
C GLY A 193 11.49 -5.91 14.41
N GLN A 194 11.27 -5.69 15.70
CA GLN A 194 9.96 -5.84 16.30
C GLN A 194 9.41 -4.52 16.80
N CYS A 195 8.08 -4.45 16.75
CA CYS A 195 7.27 -3.38 17.26
C CYS A 195 6.30 -3.90 18.31
N LYS A 196 6.06 -3.06 19.31
CA LYS A 196 4.92 -3.20 20.22
C LYS A 196 3.90 -2.11 19.92
N LEU A 197 2.62 -2.40 20.15
CA LEU A 197 1.60 -1.38 20.19
C LEU A 197 1.70 -0.62 21.51
N ALA A 198 1.76 0.71 21.44
CA ALA A 198 1.72 1.53 22.63
C ALA A 198 0.32 1.42 23.27
N PRO A 199 0.22 1.29 24.61
CA PRO A 199 -1.02 0.96 25.31
C PRO A 199 -2.16 1.97 25.13
N ASN A 200 -1.87 3.20 24.69
CA ASN A 200 -2.87 4.24 24.51
C ASN A 200 -3.17 4.60 23.05
N GLY A 201 -2.50 4.00 22.06
CA GLY A 201 -2.77 4.14 20.60
C GLY A 201 -2.75 5.56 20.00
N ALA A 202 -2.77 6.60 20.83
CA ALA A 202 -2.83 8.00 20.45
C ALA A 202 -1.43 8.48 20.10
N ALA A 203 -1.30 9.14 18.96
CA ALA A 203 -0.09 9.89 18.67
C ALA A 203 0.14 10.91 19.79
N PRO A 204 1.39 11.14 20.23
CA PRO A 204 1.69 12.34 21.00
C PRO A 204 1.21 13.56 20.18
N ALA A 205 0.52 14.48 20.85
CA ALA A 205 0.22 15.78 20.27
C ALA A 205 1.54 16.43 19.86
N LEU A 206 1.68 16.75 18.57
CA LEU A 206 2.81 17.49 18.03
C LEU A 206 2.66 18.96 18.39
#